data_AF-A0A292S2H4-F1
#
_entry.id   AF-A0A292S2H4-F1
#
_cell.length_a   1.000
_cell.length_b   1.000
_cell.length_c   1.000
_cell.angle_alpha   90.00
_cell.angle_beta   90.00
_cell.angle_gamma   90.00
#
_symmetry.space_group_name_H-M   'P 1'
#
loop_
_entity.id
_entity.type
_entity.pdbx_description
1 polymer ?
#
loop_
_entity_poly.entity_id
_entity_poly.type
_entity_poly.pdbx_seq_one_letter_code
_entity_poly.pdbx_strand_id
1 'polypeptide(L)'
;MNILNFLQHNAEWICAITITLFTATQCRLAYQQNLQNIRMKRLELANELDKVANKFLAEKEEAIEIANWLTSNASNFIFLLNSKDRKKYKDLLLYLYNYHNYPATINKEKAIKDFLNLVYELDSVLGNAQYGLVNEKKEFSNIKINI
;
A
#
# COMPACT_ATOMS: atom_id res chain seq x y z
N MET A 1 46.14 16.43 -38.54
CA MET A 1 44.73 15.98 -38.62
C MET A 1 44.44 14.77 -37.73
N ASN A 2 45.23 13.69 -37.77
CA ASN A 2 44.91 12.42 -37.09
C ASN A 2 44.88 12.48 -35.55
N ILE A 3 45.75 13.27 -34.91
CA ILE A 3 45.80 13.39 -33.44
C ILE A 3 44.57 14.09 -32.88
N LEU A 4 44.08 15.12 -33.58
CA LEU A 4 42.90 15.89 -33.17
C LEU A 4 41.63 15.04 -33.28
N ASN A 5 41.48 14.27 -34.37
CA ASN A 5 40.38 13.32 -34.53
C ASN A 5 40.43 12.19 -33.49
N PHE A 6 41.62 11.70 -33.13
CA PHE A 6 41.79 10.70 -32.08
C PHE A 6 41.36 11.25 -30.71
N LEU A 7 41.80 12.46 -30.34
CA LEU A 7 41.42 13.09 -29.08
C LEU A 7 39.92 13.37 -29.01
N GLN A 8 39.31 13.84 -30.10
CA GLN A 8 37.88 14.11 -30.19
C GLN A 8 37.05 12.83 -30.06
N HIS A 9 37.44 11.75 -30.74
CA HIS A 9 36.75 10.47 -30.64
C HIS A 9 36.83 9.88 -29.22
N ASN A 10 37.99 9.94 -28.56
CA ASN A 10 38.14 9.48 -27.17
C ASN A 10 37.30 10.34 -26.20
N ALA A 11 37.23 11.65 -26.41
CA ALA A 11 36.39 12.55 -25.61
C ALA A 11 34.89 12.23 -25.77
N GLU A 12 34.43 11.95 -26.98
CA GLU A 12 33.05 11.55 -27.26
C GLU A 12 32.68 10.23 -26.56
N TRP A 13 33.58 9.23 -26.59
CA TRP A 13 33.36 7.96 -25.90
C TRP A 13 33.32 8.11 -24.37
N ILE A 14 34.23 8.90 -23.79
CA ILE A 14 34.22 9.17 -22.34
C ILE A 14 32.94 9.91 -21.94
N CYS A 15 32.50 10.88 -22.75
CA CYS A 15 31.24 11.59 -22.53
C CYS A 15 30.03 10.64 -22.59
N ALA A 16 29.96 9.77 -23.60
CA ALA A 16 28.89 8.79 -23.75
C ALA A 16 28.84 7.80 -22.57
N ILE A 17 30.00 7.29 -22.12
CA ILE A 17 30.10 6.41 -20.95
C ILE A 17 29.65 7.16 -19.69
N THR A 18 30.07 8.41 -19.52
CA THR A 18 29.71 9.20 -18.33
C THR A 18 28.20 9.48 -18.28
N ILE A 19 27.60 9.87 -19.41
CA ILE A 19 26.16 10.11 -19.50
C ILE A 19 25.37 8.83 -19.21
N THR A 20 25.75 7.71 -19.81
CA THR A 20 25.06 6.43 -19.57
C THR A 20 25.15 5.98 -18.11
N LEU A 21 26.31 6.11 -17.46
CA LEU A 21 26.46 5.84 -16.03
C LEU A 21 25.60 6.77 -15.18
N PHE A 22 25.58 8.07 -15.48
CA PHE A 22 24.74 9.04 -14.78
C PHE A 22 23.25 8.72 -14.95
N THR A 23 22.79 8.44 -16.16
CA THR A 23 21.40 8.06 -16.40
C THR A 23 21.03 6.77 -15.66
N ALA A 24 21.92 5.77 -15.64
CA ALA A 24 21.68 4.52 -14.92
C ALA A 24 21.56 4.72 -13.40
N THR A 25 22.40 5.57 -12.80
CA THR A 25 22.29 5.90 -11.37
C THR A 25 21.01 6.67 -11.07
N GLN A 26 20.62 7.61 -11.93
CA GLN A 26 19.39 8.38 -11.77
C GLN A 26 18.13 7.51 -11.89
N CYS A 27 18.10 6.56 -12.83
CA CYS A 27 17.01 5.58 -12.92
C CYS A 27 16.90 4.74 -11.64
N ARG A 28 18.03 4.29 -11.09
CA ARG A 28 18.06 3.52 -9.83
C ARG A 28 17.56 4.34 -8.65
N LEU A 29 18.00 5.60 -8.54
CA LEU A 29 17.56 6.52 -7.48
C LEU A 29 16.06 6.79 -7.56
N ALA A 30 15.54 7.09 -8.77
CA ALA A 30 14.11 7.29 -8.97
C ALA A 30 13.28 6.06 -8.59
N TYR A 31 13.77 4.86 -8.93
CA TYR A 31 13.12 3.61 -8.52
C TYR A 31 13.08 3.45 -6.99
N GLN A 32 14.20 3.71 -6.31
CA GLN A 32 14.28 3.64 -4.84
C GLN A 32 13.37 4.69 -4.17
N GLN A 33 13.36 5.93 -4.68
CA GLN A 33 12.49 7.00 -4.18
C GLN A 33 11.01 6.62 -4.31
N ASN A 34 10.60 6.05 -5.44
CA ASN A 34 9.23 5.60 -5.62
C ASN A 34 8.84 4.52 -4.60
N LEU A 35 9.72 3.54 -4.36
CA LEU A 35 9.47 2.50 -3.37
C LEU A 35 9.33 3.07 -1.94
N GLN A 36 10.17 4.05 -1.58
CA GLN A 36 10.08 4.72 -0.28
C GLN A 36 8.81 5.56 -0.15
N ASN A 37 8.42 6.29 -1.20
CA ASN A 37 7.15 7.04 -1.21
C ASN A 37 5.94 6.13 -0.99
N ILE A 38 5.94 4.93 -1.58
CA ILE A 38 4.86 3.96 -1.37
C ILE A 38 4.85 3.44 0.08
N ARG A 39 6.03 3.17 0.65
CA ARG A 39 6.16 2.77 2.07
C ARG A 39 5.66 3.87 3.01
N MET A 40 6.00 5.12 2.73
CA MET A 40 5.51 6.27 3.51
C MET A 40 3.99 6.37 3.45
N LYS A 41 3.37 6.25 2.27
CA LYS A 41 1.91 6.24 2.14
C LYS A 41 1.23 5.11 2.91
N ARG A 42 1.85 3.92 2.95
CA ARG A 42 1.35 2.80 3.77
C ARG A 42 1.44 3.10 5.26
N LEU A 43 2.57 3.65 5.70
CA LEU A 43 2.77 4.04 7.09
C LEU A 43 1.81 5.16 7.52
N GLU A 44 1.56 6.14 6.65
CA GLU A 44 0.55 7.17 6.87
C GLU A 44 -0.85 6.57 7.00
N LEU A 45 -1.24 5.67 6.08
CA LEU A 45 -2.54 4.99 6.14
C LEU A 45 -2.69 4.11 7.40
N ALA A 46 -1.63 3.42 7.81
CA ALA A 46 -1.56 2.66 9.05
C ALA A 46 -1.75 3.56 10.29
N ASN A 47 -1.01 4.67 10.35
CA ASN A 47 -1.13 5.64 11.44
C ASN A 47 -2.54 6.28 11.51
N GLU A 48 -3.17 6.54 10.37
CA GLU A 48 -4.55 7.03 10.34
C GLU A 48 -5.55 5.96 10.77
N LEU A 49 -5.35 4.70 10.33
CA LEU A 49 -6.16 3.57 10.77
C LEU A 49 -6.11 3.42 12.29
N ASP A 50 -4.92 3.46 12.90
CA ASP A 50 -4.77 3.38 14.36
C ASP A 50 -5.50 4.52 15.09
N LYS A 51 -5.40 5.75 14.58
CA LYS A 51 -6.10 6.91 15.17
C LYS A 51 -7.62 6.73 15.14
N VAL A 52 -8.16 6.22 14.04
CA VAL A 52 -9.60 6.02 13.87
C VAL A 52 -10.07 4.79 14.66
N ALA A 53 -9.29 3.71 14.66
CA ALA A 53 -9.58 2.48 15.39
C ALA A 53 -9.59 2.66 16.91
N ASN A 54 -8.74 3.53 17.45
CA ASN A 54 -8.70 3.84 18.89
C ASN A 54 -10.00 4.47 19.42
N LYS A 55 -10.90 4.93 18.54
CA LYS A 55 -12.23 5.44 18.93
C LYS A 55 -13.24 4.32 19.22
N PHE A 56 -12.92 3.06 18.95
CA PHE A 56 -13.86 1.96 19.13
C PHE A 56 -13.97 1.51 20.59
N LEU A 57 -15.07 1.86 21.24
CA LEU A 57 -15.49 1.45 22.58
C LEU A 57 -16.69 0.49 22.54
N ALA A 58 -16.86 -0.21 21.41
CA ALA A 58 -17.96 -1.13 21.15
C ALA A 58 -19.33 -0.45 21.05
N GLU A 59 -19.38 0.85 20.71
CA GLU A 59 -20.63 1.53 20.41
C GLU A 59 -20.97 1.44 18.91
N LYS A 60 -22.26 1.55 18.59
CA LYS A 60 -22.76 1.37 17.23
C LYS A 60 -22.34 2.52 16.34
N GLU A 61 -22.37 3.73 16.88
CA GLU A 61 -22.02 4.99 16.23
C GLU A 61 -20.55 5.00 15.80
N GLU A 62 -19.66 4.56 16.69
CA GLU A 62 -18.22 4.44 16.42
C GLU A 62 -17.94 3.43 15.30
N ALA A 63 -18.63 2.29 15.30
CA ALA A 63 -18.50 1.29 14.23
C ALA A 63 -18.83 1.86 12.84
N ILE A 64 -19.84 2.74 12.77
CA ILE A 64 -20.22 3.44 11.53
C ILE A 64 -19.14 4.44 11.12
N GLU A 65 -18.62 5.22 12.07
CA GLU A 65 -17.57 6.20 11.79
C GLU A 65 -16.33 5.52 11.20
N ILE A 66 -15.90 4.42 11.81
CA ILE A 66 -14.74 3.64 11.36
C ILE A 66 -15.03 3.00 9.99
N ALA A 67 -16.23 2.42 9.78
CA ALA A 67 -16.61 1.84 8.49
C ALA A 67 -16.65 2.88 7.37
N ASN A 68 -17.15 4.10 7.66
CA ASN A 68 -17.18 5.20 6.71
C ASN A 68 -15.77 5.68 6.36
N TRP A 69 -14.87 5.76 7.34
CA TRP A 69 -13.47 6.09 7.08
C TRP A 69 -12.78 5.03 6.22
N LEU A 70 -12.99 3.74 6.52
CA LEU A 70 -12.45 2.61 5.73
C LEU A 70 -12.98 2.61 4.29
N THR A 71 -14.25 2.99 4.11
CA THR A 71 -14.87 3.08 2.77
C THR A 71 -14.34 4.28 2.00
N SER A 72 -14.17 5.43 2.67
CA SER A 72 -13.60 6.65 2.08
C SER A 72 -12.14 6.44 1.63
N ASN A 73 -11.41 5.55 2.30
CA ASN A 73 -10.04 5.17 1.97
C ASN A 73 -9.93 3.87 1.16
N ALA A 74 -11.05 3.32 0.65
CA ALA A 74 -11.05 2.02 -0.03
C ALA A 74 -10.03 1.93 -1.16
N SER A 75 -9.94 2.96 -2.00
CA SER A 75 -8.97 3.05 -3.09
C SER A 75 -7.52 2.97 -2.59
N ASN A 76 -7.18 3.66 -1.49
CA ASN A 76 -5.86 3.58 -0.88
C ASN A 76 -5.52 2.14 -0.46
N PHE A 77 -6.45 1.45 0.22
CA PHE A 77 -6.26 0.05 0.58
C PHE A 77 -6.10 -0.86 -0.64
N ILE A 78 -6.92 -0.68 -1.68
CA ILE A 78 -6.85 -1.50 -2.90
C ILE A 78 -5.51 -1.33 -3.64
N PHE A 79 -4.98 -0.11 -3.72
CA PHE A 79 -3.73 0.16 -4.43
C PHE A 79 -2.47 -0.13 -3.61
N LEU A 80 -2.51 0.10 -2.31
CA LEU A 80 -1.36 -0.06 -1.44
C LEU A 80 -1.21 -1.50 -0.92
N LEU A 81 -2.29 -2.26 -0.82
CA LEU A 81 -2.27 -3.68 -0.45
C LEU A 81 -2.16 -4.59 -1.69
N ASN A 82 -1.44 -5.70 -1.54
CA ASN A 82 -1.48 -6.79 -2.50
C ASN A 82 -2.82 -7.52 -2.45
N SER A 83 -3.14 -8.28 -3.50
CA SER A 83 -4.42 -8.95 -3.61
C SER A 83 -4.70 -10.00 -2.55
N LYS A 84 -3.66 -10.63 -1.98
CA LYS A 84 -3.79 -11.58 -0.88
C LYS A 84 -4.22 -10.88 0.41
N ASP A 85 -3.71 -9.68 0.63
CA ASP A 85 -3.92 -8.93 1.86
C ASP A 85 -5.15 -8.03 1.82
N ARG A 86 -5.69 -7.73 0.63
CA ARG A 86 -7.01 -7.07 0.48
C ARG A 86 -8.11 -7.80 1.25
N LYS A 87 -7.96 -9.10 1.50
CA LYS A 87 -8.89 -9.87 2.34
C LYS A 87 -8.95 -9.30 3.77
N LYS A 88 -7.82 -8.91 4.37
CA LYS A 88 -7.77 -8.35 5.73
C LYS A 88 -8.57 -7.05 5.85
N TYR A 89 -8.48 -6.18 4.85
CA TYR A 89 -9.32 -4.98 4.73
C TYR A 89 -10.82 -5.34 4.67
N LYS A 90 -11.18 -6.32 3.83
CA LYS A 90 -12.58 -6.77 3.69
C LYS A 90 -13.12 -7.39 4.97
N ASP A 91 -12.31 -8.18 5.67
CA ASP A 91 -12.68 -8.85 6.92
C ASP A 91 -12.97 -7.81 8.01
N LEU A 92 -12.15 -6.76 8.13
CA LEU A 92 -12.38 -5.64 9.05
C LEU A 92 -13.67 -4.86 8.70
N LEU A 93 -13.86 -4.55 7.42
CA LEU A 93 -15.05 -3.83 6.95
C LEU A 93 -16.33 -4.64 7.20
N LEU A 94 -16.29 -5.95 6.91
CA LEU A 94 -17.41 -6.86 7.14
C LEU A 94 -17.73 -6.98 8.63
N TYR A 95 -16.71 -7.04 9.49
CA TYR A 95 -16.89 -7.05 10.93
C TYR A 95 -17.65 -5.82 11.41
N LEU A 96 -17.27 -4.63 10.96
CA LEU A 96 -17.92 -3.37 11.36
C LEU A 96 -19.37 -3.27 10.87
N TYR A 97 -19.66 -3.69 9.64
CA TYR A 97 -21.04 -3.75 9.15
C TYR A 97 -21.89 -4.75 9.94
N ASN A 98 -21.35 -5.93 10.25
CA ASN A 98 -22.05 -6.91 11.07
C ASN A 98 -22.31 -6.38 12.48
N TYR A 99 -21.32 -5.71 13.08
CA TYR A 99 -21.44 -5.09 14.39
C TYR A 99 -22.48 -3.97 14.41
N HIS A 100 -22.55 -3.16 13.34
CA HIS A 100 -23.58 -2.13 13.19
C HIS A 100 -25.01 -2.71 13.17
N ASN A 101 -25.20 -3.80 12.43
CA ASN A 101 -26.51 -4.46 12.30
C ASN A 101 -26.90 -5.24 13.56
N TYR A 102 -25.92 -5.89 14.20
CA TYR A 102 -26.11 -6.76 15.35
C TYR A 102 -25.06 -6.47 16.44
N PRO A 103 -25.20 -5.37 17.19
CA PRO A 103 -24.21 -4.99 18.20
C PRO A 103 -24.18 -6.03 19.33
N ALA A 104 -22.98 -6.36 19.80
CA ALA A 104 -22.76 -7.31 20.90
C ALA A 104 -23.13 -6.67 22.25
N THR A 105 -24.44 -6.57 22.52
CA THR A 105 -25.00 -5.94 23.72
C THR A 105 -24.55 -6.59 25.03
N ILE A 106 -24.10 -7.85 24.99
CA ILE A 106 -23.78 -8.66 26.19
C ILE A 106 -22.26 -8.79 26.42
N ASN A 107 -21.42 -8.61 25.39
CA ASN A 107 -19.98 -8.84 25.51
C ASN A 107 -19.15 -7.84 24.70
N LYS A 108 -19.16 -6.59 25.17
CA LYS A 108 -18.40 -5.47 24.59
C LYS A 108 -16.89 -5.73 24.59
N GLU A 109 -16.36 -6.32 25.65
CA GLU A 109 -14.92 -6.60 25.78
C GLU A 109 -14.43 -7.56 24.70
N LYS A 110 -15.19 -8.63 24.43
CA LYS A 110 -14.89 -9.54 23.33
C LYS A 110 -14.96 -8.84 21.97
N ALA A 111 -15.97 -7.98 21.76
CA ALA A 111 -16.10 -7.23 20.52
C ALA A 111 -14.92 -6.26 20.28
N ILE A 112 -14.41 -5.61 21.33
CA ILE A 112 -13.22 -4.75 21.24
C ILE A 112 -12.00 -5.60 20.90
N LYS A 113 -11.83 -6.75 21.55
CA LYS A 113 -10.70 -7.64 21.30
C LYS A 113 -10.70 -8.19 19.87
N ASP A 114 -11.86 -8.65 19.39
CA ASP A 114 -12.02 -9.16 18.03
C ASP A 114 -11.75 -8.05 16.99
N PHE A 115 -12.22 -6.83 17.25
CA PHE A 115 -11.91 -5.66 16.43
C PHE A 115 -10.41 -5.33 16.40
N LEU A 116 -9.76 -5.22 17.56
CA LEU A 116 -8.34 -4.89 17.65
C LEU A 116 -7.46 -5.94 16.97
N ASN A 117 -7.83 -7.21 17.03
CA ASN A 117 -7.14 -8.26 16.29
C ASN A 117 -7.19 -8.02 14.78
N LEU A 118 -8.37 -7.66 14.24
CA LEU A 118 -8.53 -7.37 12.81
C LEU A 118 -7.77 -6.11 12.38
N VAL A 119 -7.76 -5.08 13.24
CA VAL A 119 -6.96 -3.86 13.02
C VAL A 119 -5.47 -4.20 12.98
N TYR A 120 -4.98 -4.96 13.96
CA TYR A 120 -3.57 -5.38 14.02
C TYR A 120 -3.15 -6.21 12.81
N GLU A 121 -4.00 -7.12 12.34
CA GLU A 121 -3.72 -7.88 11.12
C GLU A 121 -3.58 -6.98 9.89
N LEU A 122 -4.43 -5.97 9.76
CA LEU A 122 -4.40 -5.02 8.64
C LEU A 122 -3.17 -4.10 8.74
N ASP A 123 -2.88 -3.59 9.94
CA ASP A 123 -1.74 -2.73 10.21
C ASP A 123 -0.41 -3.44 9.98
N SER A 124 -0.28 -4.68 10.46
CA SER A 124 0.91 -5.51 10.24
C SER A 124 1.23 -5.69 8.75
N VAL A 125 0.20 -5.85 7.91
CA VAL A 125 0.41 -5.93 6.46
C VAL A 125 0.88 -4.59 5.89
N LEU A 126 0.24 -3.48 6.29
CA LEU A 126 0.61 -2.14 5.80
C LEU A 126 2.05 -1.80 6.16
N GLY A 127 2.46 -2.07 7.41
CA GLY A 127 3.81 -1.81 7.92
C GLY A 127 4.89 -2.73 7.33
N ASN A 128 4.59 -4.01 7.08
CA ASN A 128 5.59 -4.99 6.62
C ASN A 128 5.69 -5.13 5.09
N ALA A 129 4.93 -4.35 4.33
CA ALA A 129 4.90 -4.47 2.87
C ALA A 129 6.19 -3.98 2.18
N GLN A 130 6.94 -4.93 1.59
CA GLN A 130 8.18 -4.64 0.85
C GLN A 130 8.00 -4.39 -0.66
N TYR A 131 6.76 -4.48 -1.18
CA TYR A 131 6.44 -4.36 -2.61
C TYR A 131 6.08 -2.92 -3.04
N GLY A 132 6.22 -2.60 -4.34
CA GLY A 132 5.74 -1.34 -4.92
C GLY A 132 4.21 -1.29 -5.07
N LEU A 133 3.67 -0.43 -5.93
CA LEU A 133 2.26 -0.45 -6.27
C LEU A 133 1.92 -1.75 -7.00
N VAL A 134 0.79 -2.36 -6.64
CA VAL A 134 0.35 -3.62 -7.24
C VAL A 134 -0.20 -3.32 -8.61
N ASN A 135 0.44 -3.88 -9.64
CA ASN A 135 0.00 -3.73 -11.02
C ASN A 135 -0.98 -4.86 -11.36
N GLU A 136 -2.27 -4.56 -11.41
CA GLU A 136 -3.35 -5.53 -11.65
C GLU A 136 -3.30 -6.16 -13.06
N LYS A 137 -2.43 -5.69 -13.96
CA LYS A 137 -2.24 -6.27 -15.31
C LYS A 137 -1.94 -7.77 -15.28
N LYS A 138 -1.28 -8.29 -14.24
CA LYS A 138 -1.05 -9.74 -14.05
C LYS A 138 -2.31 -10.51 -13.62
N GLU A 139 -3.28 -9.85 -13.02
CA GLU A 139 -4.56 -10.47 -12.64
C GLU A 139 -5.47 -10.59 -13.86
N PHE A 140 -5.53 -9.56 -14.72
CA PHE A 140 -6.29 -9.63 -15.98
C PHE A 140 -5.73 -10.66 -16.98
N SER A 141 -4.41 -10.89 -17.01
CA SER A 141 -3.82 -11.93 -17.87
C SER A 141 -4.15 -13.36 -17.44
N ASN A 142 -4.59 -13.55 -16.19
CA ASN A 142 -5.00 -14.85 -15.65
C ASN A 142 -6.50 -15.09 -15.76
N ILE A 143 -7.29 -14.10 -16.18
CA ILE A 143 -8.69 -14.28 -16.55
C ILE A 143 -8.67 -14.94 -17.93
N LYS A 144 -8.64 -16.28 -17.97
CA LYS A 144 -9.04 -17.01 -19.16
C LYS A 144 -10.52 -16.69 -19.38
N ILE A 145 -10.80 -15.79 -20.31
CA ILE A 145 -12.14 -15.61 -20.85
C ILE A 145 -12.42 -16.90 -21.63
N ASN A 146 -13.14 -17.83 -21.01
CA ASN A 146 -13.80 -18.89 -21.75
C ASN A 146 -14.96 -18.22 -22.51
N ILE A 147 -14.68 -17.84 -23.76
CA ILE A 147 -15.71 -17.62 -24.79
C ILE A 147 -16.09 -19.00 -25.33
#